data_AF-A0A5F2I395-F1
#
_entry.id   AF-A0A5F2I395-F1
#
_cell.length_a   1.000
_cell.length_b   1.000
_cell.length_c   1.000
_cell.angle_alpha   90.00
_cell.angle_beta   90.00
_cell.angle_gamma   90.00
#
_symmetry.space_group_name_H-M   'P 1'
#
loop_
_entity.id
_entity.type
_entity.pdbx_description
1 polymer ?
#
loop_
_entity_poly.entity_id
_entity_poly.type
_entity_poly.pdbx_seq_one_letter_code
_entity_poly.pdbx_strand_id
1 'polypeptide(L)'
;MAFGRRHRRLPQRCPLRRVYEGDRGAWSRRERDGAYGLRSRSRCGKVGGRVTGLQDHAAATTEVRLRIFEREAAGSRARLHRYCSRMVGSVIDGEDIVQEALAKAFVAIRNGDMPDKTEPWLFRIAHNSALDFLRKRSRAKAHESDVEPDTIADEDCPIDARIAAEASLAGLMQLPPAQRCAVVLKDVLGHSLEEIGEILETTETAIKGALQRGRESLRKLAAVPAAATPRPALDQRDMRRLGDYVAAFNARDFDVLRGLLADDVKLELVNRLRAEGKEYVGNYFGRYADETHWHFTTGLVEGRPAILVTSPDRPDGPPRYFILIDWQHGRIAGIRDFLFADYVMDGLEFSSQPSGKVDP
;
A
#
# COMPACT_ATOMS: atom_id res chain seq x y z
N MET A 1 -9.72 -15.11 55.04
CA MET A 1 -9.76 -13.92 54.18
C MET A 1 -8.71 -14.08 53.10
N ALA A 2 -9.11 -14.44 51.87
CA ALA A 2 -8.21 -14.74 50.77
C ALA A 2 -8.48 -13.75 49.61
N PHE A 3 -7.49 -12.93 49.26
CA PHE A 3 -7.55 -12.00 48.14
C PHE A 3 -7.18 -12.73 46.84
N GLY A 4 -8.18 -13.00 46.01
CA GLY A 4 -8.03 -13.62 44.69
C GLY A 4 -7.50 -12.65 43.63
N ARG A 5 -6.38 -13.03 43.00
CA ARG A 5 -5.79 -12.35 41.84
C ARG A 5 -6.72 -12.44 40.64
N ARG A 6 -7.21 -11.29 40.13
CA ARG A 6 -7.90 -11.21 38.84
C ARG A 6 -6.88 -11.10 37.70
N HIS A 7 -6.64 -12.21 37.01
CA HIS A 7 -5.98 -12.20 35.71
C HIS A 7 -6.89 -11.47 34.70
N ARG A 8 -6.49 -10.27 34.24
CA ARG A 8 -7.05 -9.66 33.03
C ARG A 8 -6.59 -10.48 31.83
N ARG A 9 -7.53 -11.20 31.21
CA ARG A 9 -7.32 -11.87 29.92
C ARG A 9 -6.96 -10.82 28.86
N LEU A 10 -5.84 -11.03 28.18
CA LEU A 10 -5.47 -10.32 26.95
C LEU A 10 -6.57 -10.53 25.90
N PRO A 11 -6.94 -9.53 25.08
CA PRO A 11 -7.86 -9.75 23.99
C PRO A 11 -7.25 -10.75 23.01
N GLN A 12 -8.00 -11.81 22.73
CA GLN A 12 -7.61 -12.85 21.78
C GLN A 12 -7.34 -12.21 20.41
N ARG A 13 -6.24 -12.66 19.79
CA ARG A 13 -5.84 -12.32 18.43
C ARG A 13 -7.04 -12.47 17.49
N CYS A 14 -7.43 -11.39 16.83
CA CYS A 14 -8.41 -11.44 15.75
C CYS A 14 -7.88 -12.36 14.65
N PRO A 15 -8.56 -13.46 14.31
CA PRO A 15 -8.18 -14.24 13.16
C PRO A 15 -8.51 -13.38 11.93
N LEU A 16 -7.51 -13.12 11.08
CA LEU A 16 -7.71 -12.58 9.73
C LEU A 16 -8.52 -13.61 8.93
N ARG A 17 -9.82 -13.63 9.19
CA ARG A 17 -10.83 -14.39 8.48
C ARG A 17 -10.94 -13.71 7.12
N ARG A 18 -10.76 -14.50 6.07
CA ARG A 18 -10.84 -14.13 4.65
C ARG A 18 -12.08 -13.24 4.41
N VAL A 19 -11.89 -11.91 4.37
CA VAL A 19 -12.98 -10.91 4.44
C VAL A 19 -13.88 -10.94 3.19
N TYR A 20 -13.41 -11.48 2.08
CA TYR A 20 -14.18 -11.55 0.82
C TYR A 20 -15.08 -12.77 0.67
N GLU A 21 -15.22 -13.62 1.69
CA GLU A 21 -16.15 -14.77 1.63
C GLU A 21 -17.62 -14.34 1.82
N GLY A 22 -17.87 -13.10 2.30
CA GLY A 22 -19.20 -12.51 2.47
C GLY A 22 -19.75 -11.72 1.28
N ASP A 23 -18.90 -11.15 0.42
CA ASP A 23 -19.30 -10.32 -0.73
C ASP A 23 -19.57 -11.17 -1.97
N ARG A 24 -20.82 -11.65 -2.08
CA ARG A 24 -21.29 -12.40 -3.26
C ARG A 24 -21.88 -11.53 -4.38
N GLY A 25 -21.74 -10.19 -4.33
CA GLY A 25 -22.51 -9.25 -5.15
C GLY A 25 -21.89 -8.81 -6.48
N ALA A 26 -20.82 -8.00 -6.47
CA ALA A 26 -20.39 -7.24 -7.67
C ALA A 26 -19.20 -7.83 -8.45
N TRP A 27 -18.48 -8.77 -7.87
CA TRP A 27 -17.24 -9.31 -8.47
C TRP A 27 -17.38 -10.82 -8.67
N SER A 28 -17.04 -11.33 -9.86
CA SER A 28 -17.08 -12.78 -10.11
C SER A 28 -16.10 -13.53 -9.20
N ARG A 29 -16.28 -14.84 -9.03
CA ARG A 29 -15.35 -15.67 -8.23
C ARG A 29 -13.90 -15.55 -8.73
N ARG A 30 -13.67 -15.47 -10.05
CA ARG A 30 -12.34 -15.19 -10.62
C ARG A 30 -11.83 -13.80 -10.24
N GLU A 31 -12.71 -12.80 -10.24
CA GLU A 31 -12.43 -11.42 -9.83
C GLU A 31 -12.38 -11.21 -8.30
N ARG A 32 -12.70 -12.23 -7.49
CA ARG A 32 -12.39 -12.27 -6.06
C ARG A 32 -11.11 -13.02 -5.76
N ASP A 33 -10.88 -14.14 -6.45
CA ASP A 33 -9.80 -15.09 -6.14
C ASP A 33 -8.39 -14.65 -6.59
N GLY A 34 -8.26 -13.48 -7.24
CA GLY A 34 -6.98 -12.75 -7.30
C GLY A 34 -5.87 -13.46 -8.06
N ALA A 35 -6.18 -14.19 -9.14
CA ALA A 35 -5.12 -14.69 -9.99
C ALA A 35 -4.33 -13.51 -10.56
N TYR A 36 -3.00 -13.50 -10.36
CA TYR A 36 -2.05 -12.57 -10.96
C TYR A 36 -1.96 -12.84 -12.48
N GLY A 37 -3.09 -12.70 -13.18
CA GLY A 37 -3.25 -13.03 -14.57
C GLY A 37 -2.67 -11.93 -15.47
N LEU A 38 -1.35 -11.78 -15.46
CA LEU A 38 -0.63 -11.14 -16.55
C LEU A 38 -0.77 -12.05 -17.79
N ARG A 39 -1.88 -11.90 -18.52
CA ARG A 39 -2.09 -12.61 -19.77
C ARG A 39 -0.99 -12.21 -20.75
N SER A 40 -0.05 -13.11 -21.01
CA SER A 40 0.77 -13.00 -22.21
C SER A 40 -0.15 -13.23 -23.42
N ARG A 41 -0.31 -12.21 -24.27
CA ARG A 41 -0.85 -12.40 -25.62
C ARG A 41 0.21 -13.12 -26.44
N SER A 42 0.31 -14.43 -26.32
CA SER A 42 1.07 -15.25 -27.27
C SER A 42 0.11 -15.73 -28.36
N ARG A 43 0.24 -15.14 -29.57
CA ARG A 43 -0.34 -15.70 -30.79
C ARG A 43 0.34 -17.05 -31.03
N CYS A 44 -0.39 -18.14 -30.82
CA CYS A 44 0.06 -19.48 -31.19
C CYS A 44 0.04 -19.59 -32.72
N GLY A 45 1.21 -19.39 -33.34
CA GLY A 45 1.48 -19.83 -34.71
C GLY A 45 1.87 -21.30 -34.67
N LYS A 46 1.08 -22.16 -35.33
CA LYS A 46 1.39 -23.58 -35.49
C LYS A 46 2.67 -23.72 -36.33
N VAL A 47 3.71 -24.30 -35.75
CA VAL A 47 4.76 -25.00 -36.51
C VAL A 47 5.09 -26.28 -35.76
N GLY A 48 4.98 -27.41 -36.46
CA GLY A 48 5.16 -28.74 -35.90
C GLY A 48 6.63 -29.11 -35.69
N GLY A 49 6.84 -30.10 -34.81
CA GLY A 49 7.97 -31.03 -34.91
C GLY A 49 9.11 -30.87 -33.89
N ARG A 50 8.94 -31.58 -32.76
CA ARG A 50 9.94 -32.45 -32.08
C ARG A 50 10.95 -31.81 -31.10
N VAL A 51 11.02 -32.47 -29.92
CA VAL A 51 11.86 -32.31 -28.70
C VAL A 51 11.32 -31.32 -27.65
N THR A 52 10.23 -31.70 -26.99
CA THR A 52 9.56 -30.95 -25.91
C THR A 52 9.56 -31.72 -24.59
N GLY A 53 10.68 -32.35 -24.22
CA GLY A 53 10.79 -33.04 -22.92
C GLY A 53 11.31 -32.09 -21.84
N LEU A 54 12.54 -31.60 -22.02
CA LEU A 54 13.24 -30.82 -20.99
C LEU A 54 12.66 -29.41 -20.82
N GLN A 55 12.26 -28.76 -21.92
CA GLN A 55 11.67 -27.41 -21.89
C GLN A 55 10.27 -27.42 -21.28
N ASP A 56 9.47 -28.47 -21.54
CA ASP A 56 8.12 -28.61 -20.97
C ASP A 56 8.19 -28.91 -19.46
N HIS A 57 9.16 -29.72 -19.00
CA HIS A 57 9.39 -29.94 -17.57
C HIS A 57 9.92 -28.69 -16.85
N ALA A 58 10.84 -27.94 -17.47
CA ALA A 58 11.35 -26.69 -16.90
C ALA A 58 10.24 -25.63 -16.80
N ALA A 59 9.44 -25.47 -17.87
CA ALA A 59 8.29 -24.56 -17.88
C ALA A 59 7.20 -24.96 -16.86
N ALA A 60 6.90 -26.26 -16.75
CA ALA A 60 5.98 -26.77 -15.72
C ALA A 60 6.52 -26.52 -14.30
N THR A 61 7.83 -26.62 -14.09
CA THR A 61 8.48 -26.33 -12.81
C THR A 61 8.39 -24.84 -12.46
N THR A 62 8.61 -23.94 -13.42
CA THR A 62 8.47 -22.48 -13.23
C THR A 62 7.03 -22.08 -12.93
N GLU A 63 6.05 -22.64 -13.62
CA GLU A 63 4.62 -22.37 -13.37
C GLU A 63 4.20 -22.78 -11.95
N VAL A 64 4.67 -23.93 -11.46
CA VAL A 64 4.42 -24.37 -10.08
C VAL A 64 5.06 -23.41 -9.07
N ARG A 65 6.31 -22.99 -9.30
CA ARG A 65 7.01 -22.01 -8.45
C ARG A 65 6.27 -20.66 -8.42
N LEU A 66 5.78 -20.19 -9.57
CA LEU A 66 5.00 -18.97 -9.64
C LEU A 66 3.72 -19.05 -8.81
N ARG A 67 2.97 -20.17 -8.86
CA ARG A 67 1.76 -20.34 -8.03
C ARG A 67 2.05 -20.37 -6.54
N ILE A 68 3.17 -20.99 -6.13
CA ILE A 68 3.63 -20.97 -4.73
C ILE A 68 3.92 -19.52 -4.33
N PHE A 69 4.72 -18.82 -5.12
CA PHE A 69 5.04 -17.42 -4.89
C PHE A 69 3.80 -16.53 -4.83
N GLU A 70 2.84 -16.67 -5.74
CA GLU A 70 1.60 -15.88 -5.74
C GLU A 70 0.83 -16.02 -4.42
N ARG A 71 0.76 -17.24 -3.88
CA ARG A 71 0.10 -17.51 -2.59
C ARG A 71 0.87 -16.90 -1.42
N GLU A 72 2.20 -17.02 -1.41
CA GLU A 72 3.05 -16.45 -0.36
C GLU A 72 3.04 -14.91 -0.40
N ALA A 73 3.17 -14.33 -1.59
CA ALA A 73 3.06 -12.90 -1.83
C ALA A 73 1.71 -12.35 -1.37
N ALA A 74 0.62 -13.04 -1.67
CA ALA A 74 -0.71 -12.65 -1.19
C ALA A 74 -0.80 -12.68 0.35
N GLY A 75 -0.21 -13.68 1.01
CA GLY A 75 -0.17 -13.77 2.48
C GLY A 75 0.69 -12.69 3.15
N SER A 76 1.74 -12.24 2.46
CA SER A 76 2.69 -11.25 2.98
C SER A 76 2.41 -9.81 2.55
N ARG A 77 1.45 -9.57 1.65
CA ARG A 77 1.21 -8.25 1.03
C ARG A 77 0.99 -7.12 2.03
N ALA A 78 0.14 -7.33 3.03
CA ALA A 78 -0.11 -6.33 4.07
C ALA A 78 1.16 -5.99 4.88
N ARG A 79 2.02 -6.98 5.16
CA ARG A 79 3.28 -6.76 5.88
C ARG A 79 4.33 -6.07 5.00
N LEU A 80 4.41 -6.43 3.71
CA LEU A 80 5.25 -5.75 2.74
C LEU A 80 4.84 -4.29 2.57
N HIS A 81 3.53 -4.01 2.46
CA HIS A 81 3.01 -2.65 2.38
C HIS A 81 3.31 -1.86 3.65
N ARG A 82 3.06 -2.44 4.83
CA ARG A 82 3.38 -1.82 6.13
C ARG A 82 4.86 -1.45 6.22
N TYR A 83 5.73 -2.32 5.73
CA TYR A 83 7.17 -2.07 5.65
C TYR A 83 7.50 -0.93 4.67
N CYS A 84 7.06 -1.05 3.42
CA CYS A 84 7.39 -0.08 2.36
C CYS A 84 6.87 1.31 2.70
N SER A 85 5.62 1.41 3.16
CA SER A 85 5.00 2.68 3.55
C SER A 85 5.78 3.38 4.65
N ARG A 86 6.17 2.66 5.71
CA ARG A 86 7.01 3.18 6.80
C ARG A 86 8.43 3.48 6.38
N MET A 87 8.95 2.80 5.35
CA MET A 87 10.24 3.12 4.78
C MET A 87 10.23 4.44 4.00
N VAL A 88 9.15 4.77 3.28
CA VAL A 88 9.14 5.94 2.38
C VAL A 88 8.30 7.12 2.85
N GLY A 89 7.48 6.93 3.86
CA GLY A 89 6.64 7.98 4.43
C GLY A 89 5.33 8.18 3.69
N SER A 90 4.87 7.19 2.94
CA SER A 90 3.60 7.25 2.21
C SER A 90 2.99 5.86 2.03
N VAL A 91 1.71 5.68 2.36
CA VAL A 91 0.95 4.45 2.12
C VAL A 91 0.63 4.29 0.63
N ILE A 92 0.52 5.38 -0.12
CA ILE A 92 0.29 5.33 -1.58
C ILE A 92 1.57 4.88 -2.27
N ASP A 93 2.70 5.57 -2.04
CA ASP A 93 3.99 5.22 -2.63
C ASP A 93 4.46 3.84 -2.11
N GLY A 94 4.10 3.49 -0.87
CA GLY A 94 4.36 2.18 -0.28
C GLY A 94 3.73 1.03 -1.09
N GLU A 95 2.51 1.20 -1.59
CA GLU A 95 1.86 0.21 -2.45
C GLU A 95 2.54 0.13 -3.82
N ASP A 96 2.97 1.26 -4.39
CA ASP A 96 3.73 1.28 -5.65
C ASP A 96 5.04 0.49 -5.54
N ILE A 97 5.75 0.65 -4.42
CA ILE A 97 6.98 -0.10 -4.14
C ILE A 97 6.71 -1.59 -3.98
N VAL A 98 5.61 -1.98 -3.32
CA VAL A 98 5.23 -3.40 -3.22
C VAL A 98 4.98 -3.99 -4.61
N GLN A 99 4.27 -3.27 -5.48
CA GLN A 99 4.03 -3.73 -6.85
C GLN A 99 5.34 -3.84 -7.65
N GLU A 100 6.25 -2.87 -7.54
CA GLU A 100 7.57 -2.93 -8.17
C GLU A 100 8.37 -4.14 -7.66
N ALA A 101 8.35 -4.39 -6.35
CA ALA A 101 9.05 -5.51 -5.73
C ALA A 101 8.49 -6.87 -6.21
N LEU A 102 7.17 -7.02 -6.28
CA LEU A 102 6.52 -8.23 -6.79
C LEU A 102 6.83 -8.46 -8.27
N ALA A 103 6.89 -7.39 -9.08
CA ALA A 103 7.29 -7.49 -10.48
C ALA A 103 8.75 -7.96 -10.63
N LYS A 104 9.68 -7.41 -9.84
CA LYS A 104 11.08 -7.85 -9.80
C LYS A 104 11.20 -9.32 -9.37
N ALA A 105 10.47 -9.71 -8.33
CA ALA A 105 10.43 -11.09 -7.85
C ALA A 105 9.89 -12.05 -8.92
N PHE A 106 8.81 -11.68 -9.63
CA PHE A 106 8.27 -12.47 -10.73
C PHE A 106 9.31 -12.72 -11.84
N VAL A 107 10.05 -11.69 -12.23
CA VAL A 107 11.14 -11.82 -13.22
C VAL A 107 12.24 -12.75 -12.71
N ALA A 108 12.66 -12.61 -11.45
CA ALA A 108 13.68 -13.46 -10.85
C ALA A 108 13.24 -14.94 -10.79
N ILE A 109 11.98 -15.23 -10.44
CA ILE A 109 11.44 -16.60 -10.41
C ILE A 109 11.45 -17.22 -11.82
N ARG A 110 11.11 -16.43 -12.85
CA ARG A 110 11.19 -16.88 -14.25
C ARG A 110 12.62 -17.22 -14.69
N ASN A 111 13.61 -16.56 -14.10
CA ASN A 111 15.02 -16.85 -14.34
C ASN A 111 15.54 -18.03 -13.49
N GLY A 112 14.74 -18.54 -12.56
CA GLY A 112 15.09 -19.69 -11.71
C GLY A 112 15.63 -19.32 -10.33
N ASP A 113 15.68 -18.03 -9.99
CA ASP A 113 16.36 -17.47 -8.80
C ASP A 113 15.50 -17.49 -7.53
N MET A 114 14.45 -18.32 -7.47
CA MET A 114 13.60 -18.43 -6.28
C MET A 114 14.32 -19.26 -5.19
N PRO A 115 14.65 -18.68 -4.03
CA PRO A 115 15.29 -19.42 -2.94
C PRO A 115 14.26 -20.24 -2.15
N ASP A 116 14.75 -21.17 -1.31
CA ASP A 116 13.89 -21.97 -0.42
C ASP A 116 13.15 -21.11 0.61
N LYS A 117 13.81 -20.05 1.13
CA LYS A 117 13.20 -19.06 2.02
C LYS A 117 12.71 -17.84 1.23
N THR A 118 11.50 -17.91 0.69
CA THR A 118 10.94 -16.84 -0.16
C THR A 118 10.71 -15.53 0.60
N GLU A 119 10.28 -15.58 1.87
CA GLU A 119 9.84 -14.39 2.59
C GLU A 119 10.98 -13.38 2.85
N PRO A 120 12.11 -13.76 3.49
CA PRO A 120 13.24 -12.84 3.67
C PRO A 120 13.75 -12.27 2.33
N TRP A 121 13.77 -13.11 1.30
CA TRP A 121 14.15 -12.71 -0.06
C TRP A 121 13.21 -11.66 -0.65
N LEU A 122 11.90 -11.84 -0.52
CA LEU A 122 10.91 -10.89 -1.00
C LEU A 122 10.98 -9.56 -0.21
N PHE A 123 11.18 -9.61 1.10
CA PHE A 123 11.42 -8.42 1.92
C PHE A 123 12.70 -7.69 1.51
N ARG A 124 13.74 -8.41 1.11
CA ARG A 124 14.98 -7.81 0.57
C ARG A 124 14.74 -7.08 -0.75
N ILE A 125 13.99 -7.68 -1.67
CA ILE A 125 13.60 -7.01 -2.94
C ILE A 125 12.79 -5.75 -2.64
N ALA A 126 11.87 -5.82 -1.68
CA ALA A 126 11.06 -4.66 -1.25
C ALA A 126 11.93 -3.57 -0.60
N HIS A 127 12.88 -3.95 0.27
CA HIS A 127 13.85 -3.03 0.89
C HIS A 127 14.66 -2.29 -0.17
N ASN A 128 15.25 -3.01 -1.12
CA ASN A 128 16.04 -2.42 -2.18
C ASN A 128 15.21 -1.48 -3.07
N SER A 129 13.98 -1.88 -3.39
CA SER A 129 13.05 -1.03 -4.15
C SER A 129 12.68 0.26 -3.38
N ALA A 130 12.48 0.17 -2.07
CA ALA A 130 12.24 1.36 -1.23
C ALA A 130 13.45 2.29 -1.16
N LEU A 131 14.67 1.74 -1.05
CA LEU A 131 15.90 2.54 -1.08
C LEU A 131 16.10 3.22 -2.45
N ASP A 132 15.83 2.51 -3.55
CA ASP A 132 15.90 3.08 -4.89
C ASP A 132 14.89 4.20 -5.09
N PHE A 133 13.66 4.03 -4.58
CA PHE A 133 12.66 5.08 -4.56
C PHE A 133 13.14 6.32 -3.80
N LEU A 134 13.68 6.15 -2.59
CA LEU A 134 14.22 7.25 -1.79
C LEU A 134 15.38 7.98 -2.49
N ARG A 135 16.29 7.24 -3.14
CA ARG A 135 17.39 7.81 -3.92
C ARG A 135 16.87 8.62 -5.11
N LYS A 136 15.87 8.11 -5.84
CA LYS A 136 15.22 8.84 -6.95
C LYS A 136 14.55 10.13 -6.44
N ARG A 137 13.81 10.06 -5.33
CA ARG A 137 13.15 11.22 -4.71
C ARG A 137 14.14 12.28 -4.24
N SER A 138 15.25 11.86 -3.62
CA SER A 138 16.33 12.77 -3.21
C SER A 138 16.96 13.49 -4.40
N ARG A 139 17.23 12.78 -5.50
CA ARG A 139 17.74 13.42 -6.74
C ARG A 139 16.75 14.40 -7.35
N ALA A 140 15.46 14.06 -7.38
CA ALA A 140 14.43 14.97 -7.89
C ALA A 140 14.35 16.25 -7.04
N LYS A 141 14.35 16.12 -5.71
CA LYS A 141 14.40 17.26 -4.80
C LYS A 141 15.67 18.10 -4.97
N ALA A 142 16.84 17.47 -5.11
CA ALA A 142 18.10 18.18 -5.35
C ALA A 142 18.11 18.96 -6.68
N HIS A 143 17.34 18.52 -7.68
CA HIS A 143 17.14 19.31 -8.91
C HIS A 143 16.18 20.49 -8.72
N GLU A 144 15.32 20.45 -7.69
CA GLU A 144 14.33 21.49 -7.38
C GLU A 144 14.80 22.47 -6.27
N SER A 145 15.77 22.09 -5.44
CA SER A 145 16.23 22.88 -4.29
C SER A 145 17.75 22.85 -4.15
N ASP A 146 18.39 24.03 -4.21
CA ASP A 146 19.84 24.23 -4.12
C ASP A 146 20.33 24.49 -2.67
N VAL A 147 19.87 23.71 -1.67
CA VAL A 147 20.37 23.80 -0.27
C VAL A 147 20.31 22.45 0.46
N GLU A 148 21.40 22.09 1.13
CA GLU A 148 21.61 20.90 1.96
C GLU A 148 21.53 21.26 3.46
N PRO A 149 20.89 20.46 4.34
CA PRO A 149 21.06 20.62 5.78
C PRO A 149 21.71 19.40 6.44
N ASP A 150 22.68 19.73 7.29
CA ASP A 150 23.47 18.88 8.17
C ASP A 150 22.91 18.89 9.62
N THR A 151 23.24 17.86 10.42
CA THR A 151 23.66 17.90 11.86
C THR A 151 23.43 16.60 12.65
N ILE A 152 24.32 16.41 13.64
CA ILE A 152 24.67 15.23 14.46
C ILE A 152 24.27 15.45 15.95
N ALA A 153 23.93 14.39 16.72
CA ALA A 153 24.52 14.03 18.06
C ALA A 153 23.70 13.06 18.97
N ASP A 154 24.46 12.24 19.72
CA ASP A 154 24.18 11.07 20.61
C ASP A 154 23.66 11.41 22.05
N GLU A 155 23.01 10.45 22.75
CA GLU A 155 23.28 9.95 24.14
C GLU A 155 22.13 9.07 24.76
N ASP A 156 22.52 7.99 25.45
CA ASP A 156 21.79 6.75 25.82
C ASP A 156 20.79 6.75 27.02
N CYS A 157 19.76 5.87 26.98
CA CYS A 157 18.92 5.41 28.13
C CYS A 157 18.09 4.10 27.82
N PRO A 158 17.76 3.20 28.78
CA PRO A 158 17.15 1.87 28.55
C PRO A 158 15.67 1.85 28.15
N ILE A 159 15.20 0.71 27.62
CA ILE A 159 14.18 0.63 26.54
C ILE A 159 12.81 0.08 26.97
N ASP A 160 11.73 0.80 26.61
CA ASP A 160 10.39 0.25 26.36
C ASP A 160 10.11 0.12 24.84
N ALA A 161 9.79 -1.09 24.37
CA ALA A 161 9.55 -1.41 22.94
C ALA A 161 8.25 -0.79 22.38
N ARG A 162 7.37 -0.26 23.24
CA ARG A 162 6.02 0.20 22.84
C ARG A 162 6.05 1.54 22.09
N ILE A 163 7.03 2.40 22.36
CA ILE A 163 7.14 3.74 21.75
C ILE A 163 7.44 3.67 20.24
N ALA A 164 8.17 2.64 19.79
CA ALA A 164 8.52 2.47 18.37
C ALA A 164 7.38 1.88 17.53
N ALA A 165 6.51 1.05 18.13
CA ALA A 165 5.34 0.49 17.45
C ALA A 165 4.26 1.57 17.18
N GLU A 166 4.21 2.61 18.03
CA GLU A 166 3.32 3.77 17.91
C GLU A 166 3.99 4.97 17.21
N ALA A 167 5.22 4.81 16.71
CA ALA A 167 5.90 5.88 16.01
C ALA A 167 5.08 6.30 14.78
N SER A 168 4.66 7.56 14.76
CA SER A 168 3.99 8.14 13.60
C SER A 168 4.91 8.02 12.38
N LEU A 169 4.31 7.94 11.21
CA LEU A 169 5.04 7.91 9.94
C LEU A 169 6.03 9.09 9.88
N ALA A 170 5.61 10.27 10.34
CA ALA A 170 6.45 11.46 10.46
C ALA A 170 7.70 11.25 11.34
N GLY A 171 7.58 10.59 12.50
CA GLY A 171 8.72 10.29 13.37
C GLY A 171 9.73 9.33 12.72
N LEU A 172 9.25 8.28 12.06
CA LEU A 172 10.10 7.35 11.32
C LEU A 172 10.86 8.04 10.18
N MET A 173 10.24 9.03 9.54
CA MET A 173 10.84 9.77 8.43
C MET A 173 12.03 10.65 8.82
N GLN A 174 12.21 10.94 10.11
CA GLN A 174 13.39 11.65 10.63
C GLN A 174 14.60 10.72 10.85
N LEU A 175 14.39 9.40 10.88
CA LEU A 175 15.48 8.46 11.05
C LEU A 175 16.28 8.26 9.75
N PRO A 176 17.61 8.10 9.81
CA PRO A 176 18.40 7.58 8.71
C PRO A 176 17.85 6.21 8.23
N PRO A 177 17.91 5.90 6.92
CA PRO A 177 17.29 4.70 6.36
C PRO A 177 17.70 3.38 7.03
N ALA A 178 18.97 3.25 7.43
CA ALA A 178 19.48 2.05 8.11
C ALA A 178 18.91 1.85 9.52
N GLN A 179 18.66 2.95 10.25
CA GLN A 179 18.00 2.89 11.56
C GLN A 179 16.50 2.61 11.39
N ARG A 180 15.88 3.29 10.41
CA ARG A 180 14.47 3.13 10.07
C ARG A 180 14.13 1.68 9.72
N CYS A 181 14.89 1.04 8.82
CA CYS A 181 14.58 -0.32 8.40
C CYS A 181 14.69 -1.32 9.57
N ALA A 182 15.71 -1.16 10.43
CA ALA A 182 15.88 -2.00 11.61
C ALA A 182 14.69 -1.85 12.57
N VAL A 183 14.31 -0.61 12.90
CA VAL A 183 13.16 -0.33 13.78
C VAL A 183 11.86 -0.88 13.20
N VAL A 184 11.59 -0.67 11.91
CA VAL A 184 10.34 -1.16 11.28
C VAL A 184 10.31 -2.69 11.27
N LEU A 185 11.40 -3.37 10.88
CA LEU A 185 11.41 -4.83 10.86
C LEU A 185 11.27 -5.41 12.27
N LYS A 186 11.93 -4.82 13.27
CA LYS A 186 11.93 -5.35 14.64
C LYS A 186 10.68 -4.99 15.44
N ASP A 187 10.38 -3.70 15.52
CA ASP A 187 9.41 -3.16 16.47
C ASP A 187 7.99 -3.06 15.88
N VAL A 188 7.88 -2.95 14.55
CA VAL A 188 6.58 -2.89 13.86
C VAL A 188 6.17 -4.25 13.30
N LEU A 189 7.10 -4.99 12.67
CA LEU A 189 6.81 -6.28 12.05
C LEU A 189 7.14 -7.49 12.92
N GLY A 190 7.90 -7.30 14.00
CA GLY A 190 8.18 -8.36 14.98
C GLY A 190 9.23 -9.38 14.54
N HIS A 191 10.05 -9.08 13.54
CA HIS A 191 11.07 -10.01 13.06
C HIS A 191 12.14 -10.34 14.13
N SER A 192 12.70 -11.54 14.04
CA SER A 192 13.88 -11.92 14.81
C SER A 192 15.12 -11.17 14.30
N LEU A 193 16.19 -11.09 15.10
CA LEU A 193 17.42 -10.45 14.62
C LEU A 193 18.08 -11.26 13.49
N GLU A 194 17.93 -12.58 13.52
CA GLU A 194 18.38 -13.49 12.46
C GLU A 194 17.64 -13.21 11.15
N GLU A 195 16.31 -13.12 11.18
CA GLU A 195 15.50 -12.79 10.00
C GLU A 195 15.84 -11.41 9.44
N ILE A 196 16.10 -10.42 10.31
CA ILE A 196 16.54 -9.09 9.88
C ILE A 196 17.91 -9.16 9.22
N GLY A 197 18.83 -9.98 9.74
CA GLY A 197 20.14 -10.22 9.15
C GLY A 197 20.04 -10.84 7.76
N GLU A 198 19.12 -11.80 7.58
CA GLU A 198 18.81 -12.35 6.26
C GLU A 198 18.24 -11.26 5.35
N ILE A 199 17.24 -10.50 5.77
CA ILE A 199 16.59 -9.48 4.93
C ILE A 199 17.58 -8.39 4.50
N LEU A 200 18.35 -7.84 5.43
CA LEU A 200 19.23 -6.68 5.21
C LEU A 200 20.66 -7.05 4.78
N GLU A 201 20.98 -8.36 4.72
CA GLU A 201 22.32 -8.87 4.41
C GLU A 201 23.41 -8.22 5.28
N THR A 202 23.16 -8.20 6.59
CA THR A 202 24.05 -7.53 7.56
C THR A 202 24.19 -8.33 8.85
N THR A 203 25.12 -7.92 9.71
CA THR A 203 25.42 -8.61 10.96
C THR A 203 24.42 -8.26 12.07
N GLU A 204 24.18 -9.20 12.98
CA GLU A 204 23.34 -8.96 14.16
C GLU A 204 23.86 -7.77 15.00
N THR A 205 25.18 -7.59 15.09
CA THR A 205 25.81 -6.46 15.77
C THR A 205 25.44 -5.12 15.12
N ALA A 206 25.47 -5.04 13.78
CA ALA A 206 25.06 -3.84 13.06
C ALA A 206 23.57 -3.54 13.28
N ILE A 207 22.72 -4.57 13.28
CA ILE A 207 21.28 -4.43 13.53
C ILE A 207 21.02 -3.92 14.95
N LYS A 208 21.68 -4.50 15.97
CA LYS A 208 21.54 -4.05 17.37
C LYS A 208 21.92 -2.58 17.52
N GLY A 209 23.03 -2.16 16.94
CA GLY A 209 23.46 -0.76 16.97
C GLY A 209 22.49 0.19 16.24
N ALA A 210 21.98 -0.22 15.07
CA ALA A 210 20.97 0.56 14.34
C ALA A 210 19.64 0.69 15.11
N LEU A 211 19.21 -0.39 15.77
CA LEU A 211 18.02 -0.40 16.63
C LEU A 211 18.17 0.51 17.84
N GLN A 212 19.31 0.44 18.53
CA GLN A 212 19.59 1.29 19.69
C GLN A 212 19.47 2.77 19.30
N ARG A 213 20.24 3.20 18.29
CA ARG A 213 20.22 4.60 17.81
C ARG A 213 18.85 5.01 17.31
N GLY A 214 18.18 4.18 16.50
CA GLY A 214 16.85 4.49 15.97
C GLY A 214 15.80 4.69 17.07
N ARG A 215 15.82 3.85 18.11
CA ARG A 215 14.91 3.99 19.26
C ARG A 215 15.20 5.24 20.08
N GLU A 216 16.47 5.56 20.27
CA GLU A 216 16.88 6.78 20.97
C GLU A 216 16.43 8.04 20.22
N SER A 217 16.68 8.10 18.90
CA SER A 217 16.21 9.21 18.06
C SER A 217 14.68 9.37 18.10
N LEU A 218 13.92 8.27 18.04
CA LEU A 218 12.46 8.34 18.15
C LEU A 218 11.99 8.86 19.51
N ARG A 219 12.69 8.55 20.61
CA ARG A 219 12.36 9.12 21.93
C ARG A 219 12.61 10.62 21.98
N LYS A 220 13.76 11.06 21.46
CA LYS A 220 14.11 12.48 21.37
C LYS A 220 13.03 13.24 20.59
N LEU A 221 12.54 12.66 19.50
CA LEU A 221 11.44 13.22 18.70
C LEU A 221 10.08 13.20 19.42
N ALA A 222 9.75 12.13 20.14
CA ALA A 222 8.52 12.02 20.91
C ALA A 222 8.44 13.00 22.09
N ALA A 223 9.59 13.47 22.60
CA ALA A 223 9.68 14.47 23.66
C ALA A 223 9.39 15.90 23.16
N VAL A 224 9.42 16.14 21.84
CA VAL A 224 9.11 17.44 21.23
C VAL A 224 7.62 17.45 20.82
N PRO A 225 6.82 18.44 21.25
CA PRO A 225 5.44 18.57 20.79
C PRO A 225 5.40 18.68 19.26
N ALA A 226 4.61 17.84 18.61
CA ALA A 226 4.44 17.89 17.17
C ALA A 226 3.90 19.26 16.76
N ALA A 227 4.73 20.05 16.07
CA ALA A 227 4.26 21.28 15.43
C ALA A 227 3.23 20.90 14.36
N ALA A 228 2.08 21.55 14.37
CA ALA A 228 1.07 21.37 13.34
C ALA A 228 1.70 21.71 11.99
N THR A 229 1.91 20.69 11.15
CA THR A 229 2.41 20.90 9.80
C THR A 229 1.35 21.69 9.04
N PRO A 230 1.70 22.80 8.37
CA PRO A 230 0.75 23.55 7.55
C PRO A 230 0.10 22.60 6.56
N ARG A 231 -1.22 22.42 6.65
CA ARG A 231 -1.96 21.66 5.65
C ARG A 231 -1.86 22.45 4.33
N PRO A 232 -1.42 21.84 3.23
CA PRO A 232 -1.41 22.52 1.95
C PRO A 232 -2.83 23.04 1.65
N ALA A 233 -2.94 24.32 1.33
CA ALA A 233 -4.19 24.89 0.84
C ALA A 233 -4.48 24.27 -0.53
N LEU A 234 -5.64 23.65 -0.65
CA LEU A 234 -6.05 22.91 -1.84
C LEU A 234 -6.33 23.85 -3.01
N ASP A 235 -6.13 23.38 -4.24
CA ASP A 235 -6.80 24.00 -5.38
C ASP A 235 -8.31 23.80 -5.20
N GLN A 236 -9.04 24.90 -4.94
CA GLN A 236 -10.49 24.88 -4.76
C GLN A 236 -11.22 24.23 -5.95
N ARG A 237 -10.61 24.26 -7.14
CA ARG A 237 -11.17 23.68 -8.34
C ARG A 237 -11.24 22.16 -8.29
N ASP A 238 -10.21 21.51 -7.79
CA ASP A 238 -10.12 20.05 -7.72
C ASP A 238 -11.08 19.48 -6.67
N MET A 239 -11.22 20.17 -5.53
CA MET A 239 -12.21 19.80 -4.52
C MET A 239 -13.66 19.96 -5.00
N ARG A 240 -13.96 21.01 -5.77
CA ARG A 240 -15.30 21.16 -6.38
C ARG A 240 -15.60 20.01 -7.34
N ARG A 241 -14.67 19.68 -8.24
CA ARG A 241 -14.81 18.54 -9.18
C ARG A 241 -14.99 17.21 -8.45
N LEU A 242 -14.25 17.00 -7.36
CA LEU A 242 -14.37 15.80 -6.55
C LEU A 242 -15.73 15.74 -5.84
N GLY A 243 -16.24 16.88 -5.37
CA GLY A 243 -17.58 17.02 -4.82
C GLY A 243 -18.67 16.67 -5.83
N ASP A 244 -18.57 17.18 -7.07
CA ASP A 244 -19.51 16.87 -8.15
C ASP A 244 -19.49 15.38 -8.50
N TYR A 245 -18.29 14.78 -8.57
CA TYR A 245 -18.13 13.34 -8.76
C TYR A 245 -18.83 12.54 -7.64
N VAL A 246 -18.57 12.90 -6.38
CA VAL A 246 -19.15 12.20 -5.22
C VAL A 246 -20.66 12.35 -5.19
N ALA A 247 -21.19 13.53 -5.52
CA ALA A 247 -22.63 13.78 -5.61
C ALA A 247 -23.28 12.91 -6.70
N ALA A 248 -22.71 12.88 -7.90
CA ALA A 248 -23.20 12.04 -9.00
C ALA A 248 -23.12 10.54 -8.64
N PHE A 249 -22.04 10.11 -8.00
CA PHE A 249 -21.86 8.71 -7.58
C PHE A 249 -22.90 8.29 -6.54
N ASN A 250 -23.10 9.09 -5.49
CA ASN A 250 -24.09 8.83 -4.45
C ASN A 250 -25.54 8.89 -5.00
N ALA A 251 -25.80 9.76 -5.99
CA ALA A 251 -27.06 9.80 -6.72
C ALA A 251 -27.24 8.64 -7.72
N ARG A 252 -26.20 7.81 -7.90
CA ARG A 252 -26.14 6.70 -8.87
C ARG A 252 -26.31 7.16 -10.33
N ASP A 253 -25.93 8.40 -10.62
CA ASP A 253 -25.89 8.96 -11.97
C ASP A 253 -24.58 8.57 -12.67
N PHE A 254 -24.50 7.29 -13.05
CA PHE A 254 -23.32 6.74 -13.69
C PHE A 254 -23.13 7.23 -15.13
N ASP A 255 -24.16 7.78 -15.77
CA ASP A 255 -24.05 8.34 -17.12
C ASP A 255 -23.32 9.68 -17.09
N VAL A 256 -23.59 10.53 -16.10
CA VAL A 256 -22.78 11.73 -15.84
C VAL A 256 -21.32 11.35 -15.61
N LEU A 257 -21.05 10.36 -14.77
CA LEU A 257 -19.68 9.92 -14.47
C LEU A 257 -18.94 9.37 -15.71
N ARG A 258 -19.62 8.54 -16.53
CA ARG A 258 -19.07 8.08 -17.82
C ARG A 258 -18.80 9.25 -18.76
N GLY A 259 -19.64 10.28 -18.72
CA GLY A 259 -19.45 11.53 -19.45
C GLY A 259 -18.15 12.23 -19.07
N LEU A 260 -17.73 12.19 -17.81
CA LEU A 260 -16.51 12.84 -17.31
C LEU A 260 -15.21 12.11 -17.69
N LEU A 261 -15.26 10.84 -18.12
CA LEU A 261 -14.08 10.07 -18.51
C LEU A 261 -13.40 10.65 -19.77
N ALA A 262 -12.07 10.78 -19.71
CA ALA A 262 -11.21 10.96 -20.88
C ALA A 262 -11.22 9.69 -21.75
N ASP A 263 -10.85 9.83 -23.02
CA ASP A 263 -10.88 8.69 -23.96
C ASP A 263 -9.82 7.64 -23.62
N ASP A 264 -8.66 8.08 -23.13
CA ASP A 264 -7.49 7.29 -22.71
C ASP A 264 -7.43 7.07 -21.18
N VAL A 265 -8.58 7.20 -20.49
CA VAL A 265 -8.65 7.06 -19.04
C VAL A 265 -8.06 5.74 -18.56
N LYS A 266 -7.31 5.79 -17.45
CA LYS A 266 -6.71 4.62 -16.82
C LYS A 266 -7.43 4.29 -15.52
N LEU A 267 -7.78 3.02 -15.35
CA LEU A 267 -8.31 2.47 -14.11
C LEU A 267 -7.28 1.54 -13.51
N GLU A 268 -6.89 1.82 -12.27
CA GLU A 268 -6.20 0.86 -11.41
C GLU A 268 -7.11 0.49 -10.24
N LEU A 269 -7.56 -0.76 -10.25
CA LEU A 269 -8.12 -1.40 -9.09
C LEU A 269 -6.94 -2.07 -8.37
N VAL A 270 -6.45 -1.41 -7.33
CA VAL A 270 -5.16 -1.73 -6.70
C VAL A 270 -5.17 -3.18 -6.22
N ASN A 271 -4.06 -3.89 -6.44
CA ASN A 271 -3.92 -5.31 -6.12
C ASN A 271 -4.94 -6.23 -6.85
N ARG A 272 -5.55 -5.78 -7.95
CA ARG A 272 -6.63 -6.53 -8.61
C ARG A 272 -6.57 -6.50 -10.12
N LEU A 273 -6.70 -5.33 -10.75
CA LEU A 273 -6.73 -5.20 -12.20
C LEU A 273 -6.29 -3.81 -12.65
N ARG A 274 -5.88 -3.73 -13.91
CA ARG A 274 -5.67 -2.48 -14.63
C ARG A 274 -6.47 -2.51 -15.92
N ALA A 275 -7.08 -1.40 -16.28
CA ALA A 275 -7.79 -1.20 -17.53
C ALA A 275 -7.49 0.19 -18.08
N GLU A 276 -7.61 0.34 -19.40
CA GLU A 276 -7.36 1.59 -20.11
C GLU A 276 -8.43 1.76 -21.18
N GLY A 277 -8.82 3.02 -21.41
CA GLY A 277 -9.80 3.40 -22.41
C GLY A 277 -11.21 3.49 -21.85
N LYS A 278 -11.93 4.51 -22.32
CA LYS A 278 -13.28 4.86 -21.86
C LYS A 278 -14.30 3.72 -21.92
N GLU A 279 -14.22 2.86 -22.94
CA GLU A 279 -15.12 1.71 -23.09
C GLU A 279 -14.97 0.72 -21.93
N TYR A 280 -13.72 0.34 -21.60
CA TYR A 280 -13.44 -0.63 -20.53
C TYR A 280 -13.65 -0.01 -19.15
N VAL A 281 -13.21 1.23 -18.95
CA VAL A 281 -13.37 1.94 -17.68
C VAL A 281 -14.84 2.29 -17.43
N GLY A 282 -15.67 2.51 -18.46
CA GLY A 282 -17.10 2.73 -18.28
C GLY A 282 -17.85 1.58 -17.57
N ASN A 283 -17.34 0.35 -17.67
CA ASN A 283 -17.88 -0.82 -16.99
C ASN A 283 -17.59 -0.83 -15.48
N TYR A 284 -16.60 -0.05 -15.01
CA TYR A 284 -16.31 0.13 -13.58
C TYR A 284 -17.56 0.58 -12.82
N PHE A 285 -18.24 1.61 -13.32
CA PHE A 285 -19.44 2.15 -12.70
C PHE A 285 -20.63 1.17 -12.73
N GLY A 286 -20.73 0.36 -13.79
CA GLY A 286 -21.76 -0.67 -13.90
C GLY A 286 -21.71 -1.67 -12.75
N ARG A 287 -20.51 -2.01 -12.25
CA ARG A 287 -20.35 -2.96 -11.14
C ARG A 287 -20.84 -2.41 -9.81
N TYR A 288 -20.78 -1.09 -9.59
CA TYR A 288 -21.39 -0.45 -8.42
C TYR A 288 -22.91 -0.33 -8.54
N ALA A 289 -23.47 -0.43 -9.74
CA ALA A 289 -24.92 -0.45 -9.93
C ALA A 289 -25.56 -1.73 -9.36
N ASP A 290 -24.81 -2.82 -9.26
CA ASP A 290 -25.32 -4.10 -8.76
C ASP A 290 -25.32 -4.20 -7.21
N GLU A 291 -24.68 -3.25 -6.53
CA GLU A 291 -24.60 -3.21 -5.07
C GLU A 291 -25.15 -1.90 -4.49
N THR A 292 -25.82 -1.99 -3.33
CA THR A 292 -26.47 -0.84 -2.68
C THR A 292 -25.70 -0.32 -1.49
N HIS A 293 -24.44 -0.74 -1.32
CA HIS A 293 -23.75 -0.60 -0.04
C HIS A 293 -22.50 0.30 -0.02
N TRP A 294 -22.49 1.42 -0.74
CA TRP A 294 -21.37 2.34 -0.68
C TRP A 294 -21.82 3.77 -0.37
N HIS A 295 -21.11 4.46 0.52
CA HIS A 295 -21.28 5.88 0.76
C HIS A 295 -19.96 6.61 0.54
N PHE A 296 -19.95 7.56 -0.39
CA PHE A 296 -18.75 8.28 -0.80
C PHE A 296 -18.75 9.65 -0.14
N THR A 297 -17.61 10.04 0.41
CA THR A 297 -17.36 11.38 0.97
C THR A 297 -16.06 11.95 0.42
N THR A 298 -15.93 13.26 0.39
CA THR A 298 -14.68 13.92 -0.01
C THR A 298 -13.73 14.03 1.18
N GLY A 299 -12.43 13.97 0.94
CA GLY A 299 -11.44 14.15 1.99
C GLY A 299 -10.03 14.32 1.44
N LEU A 300 -9.07 14.22 2.37
CA LEU A 300 -7.66 14.21 2.06
C LEU A 300 -7.03 12.91 2.52
N VAL A 301 -6.12 12.40 1.71
CA VAL A 301 -5.26 11.25 1.99
C VAL A 301 -3.84 11.72 1.70
N GLU A 302 -2.99 11.80 2.73
CA GLU A 302 -1.60 12.30 2.60
C GLU A 302 -1.52 13.70 1.94
N GLY A 303 -2.49 14.56 2.25
CA GLY A 303 -2.61 15.91 1.69
C GLY A 303 -3.16 15.98 0.25
N ARG A 304 -3.50 14.84 -0.37
CA ARG A 304 -4.08 14.77 -1.72
C ARG A 304 -5.61 14.65 -1.65
N PRO A 305 -6.37 15.34 -2.53
CA PRO A 305 -7.81 15.12 -2.67
C PRO A 305 -8.12 13.64 -2.93
N ALA A 306 -9.03 13.09 -2.14
CA ALA A 306 -9.41 11.69 -2.19
C ALA A 306 -10.89 11.50 -1.88
N ILE A 307 -11.45 10.43 -2.42
CA ILE A 307 -12.78 9.96 -2.05
C ILE A 307 -12.60 8.94 -0.94
N LEU A 308 -13.26 9.16 0.19
CA LEU A 308 -13.29 8.25 1.31
C LEU A 308 -14.59 7.43 1.22
N VAL A 309 -14.45 6.10 1.27
CA VAL A 309 -15.60 5.20 1.12
C VAL A 309 -15.92 4.52 2.45
N THR A 310 -17.12 4.79 2.96
CA THR A 310 -17.67 4.12 4.15
C THR A 310 -18.71 3.08 3.75
N SER A 311 -18.91 2.09 4.62
CA SER A 311 -20.06 1.19 4.46
C SER A 311 -21.35 1.95 4.85
N PRO A 312 -22.52 1.63 4.30
CA PRO A 312 -23.76 2.36 4.52
C PRO A 312 -24.51 1.89 5.76
N ASP A 313 -24.15 0.74 6.32
CA ASP A 313 -24.57 0.36 7.67
C ASP A 313 -23.91 1.27 8.72
N ARG A 314 -22.79 1.92 8.37
CA ARG A 314 -22.10 2.93 9.19
C ARG A 314 -21.52 4.06 8.33
N PRO A 315 -22.37 4.95 7.78
CA PRO A 315 -21.90 6.07 6.95
C PRO A 315 -21.01 7.03 7.74
N ASP A 316 -21.25 7.17 9.05
CA ASP A 316 -20.42 7.94 10.00
C ASP A 316 -19.23 7.13 10.58
N GLY A 317 -19.02 5.90 10.11
CA GLY A 317 -17.91 5.05 10.51
C GLY A 317 -16.58 5.47 9.88
N PRO A 318 -15.45 4.88 10.30
CA PRO A 318 -14.19 5.10 9.63
C PRO A 318 -14.26 4.59 8.17
N PRO A 319 -13.62 5.28 7.21
CA PRO A 319 -13.54 4.81 5.84
C PRO A 319 -12.86 3.43 5.77
N ARG A 320 -13.33 2.58 4.86
CA ARG A 320 -12.78 1.24 4.62
C ARG A 320 -11.65 1.25 3.61
N TYR A 321 -11.72 2.15 2.65
CA TYR A 321 -10.71 2.40 1.62
C TYR A 321 -10.93 3.81 1.07
N PHE A 322 -10.04 4.21 0.16
CA PHE A 322 -10.15 5.47 -0.55
C PHE A 322 -9.95 5.27 -2.05
N ILE A 323 -10.35 6.29 -2.81
CA ILE A 323 -10.15 6.36 -4.27
C ILE A 323 -9.46 7.68 -4.57
N LEU A 324 -8.45 7.64 -5.44
CA LEU A 324 -7.80 8.82 -5.98
C LEU A 324 -8.26 9.02 -7.43
N ILE A 325 -8.54 10.27 -7.79
CA ILE A 325 -8.96 10.66 -9.14
C ILE A 325 -7.90 11.61 -9.70
N ASP A 326 -7.37 11.29 -10.87
CA ASP A 326 -6.51 12.17 -11.65
C ASP A 326 -7.36 12.92 -12.69
N TRP A 327 -7.21 14.25 -12.69
CA TRP A 327 -7.95 15.15 -13.57
C TRP A 327 -7.02 15.80 -14.57
N GLN A 328 -7.34 15.70 -15.85
CA GLN A 328 -6.63 16.39 -16.91
C GLN A 328 -7.62 17.09 -17.82
N HIS A 329 -7.40 18.39 -18.06
CA HIS A 329 -8.26 19.23 -18.90
C HIS A 329 -9.76 19.16 -18.55
N GLY A 330 -10.10 18.94 -17.28
CA GLY A 330 -11.49 18.83 -16.80
C GLY A 330 -12.16 17.48 -17.07
N ARG A 331 -11.40 16.48 -17.53
CA ARG A 331 -11.84 15.09 -17.65
C ARG A 331 -11.08 14.22 -16.66
N ILE A 332 -11.66 13.08 -16.32
CA ILE A 332 -11.01 12.05 -15.49
C ILE A 332 -10.03 11.29 -16.37
N ALA A 333 -8.74 11.47 -16.11
CA ALA A 333 -7.65 10.77 -16.79
C ALA A 333 -7.23 9.49 -16.05
N GLY A 334 -7.45 9.44 -14.73
CA GLY A 334 -7.08 8.29 -13.91
C GLY A 334 -8.05 8.05 -12.76
N ILE A 335 -8.33 6.79 -12.49
CA ILE A 335 -9.04 6.32 -11.29
C ILE A 335 -8.17 5.27 -10.63
N ARG A 336 -7.81 5.51 -9.37
CA ARG A 336 -7.03 4.57 -8.55
C ARG A 336 -7.83 4.20 -7.30
N ASP A 337 -8.36 2.99 -7.30
CA ASP A 337 -9.29 2.49 -6.28
C ASP A 337 -8.64 1.41 -5.41
N PHE A 338 -8.65 1.64 -4.09
CA PHE A 338 -8.01 0.79 -3.09
C PHE A 338 -8.96 -0.26 -2.47
N LEU A 339 -10.13 -0.52 -3.06
CA LEU A 339 -11.11 -1.52 -2.59
C LEU A 339 -10.51 -2.91 -2.25
N PHE A 340 -9.52 -3.38 -3.02
CA PHE A 340 -8.83 -4.67 -2.82
C PHE A 340 -7.47 -4.57 -2.12
N ALA A 341 -7.21 -3.40 -1.52
CA ALA A 341 -5.98 -3.08 -0.82
C ALA A 341 -6.29 -2.38 0.51
N ASP A 342 -7.34 -2.79 1.23
CA ASP A 342 -7.76 -2.18 2.51
C ASP A 342 -6.66 -2.12 3.58
N TYR A 343 -5.65 -3.00 3.50
CA TYR A 343 -4.45 -2.93 4.33
C TYR A 343 -3.70 -1.59 4.23
N VAL A 344 -3.89 -0.80 3.16
CA VAL A 344 -3.27 0.54 3.04
C VAL A 344 -3.81 1.54 4.06
N MET A 345 -4.97 1.25 4.67
CA MET A 345 -5.56 2.11 5.71
C MET A 345 -4.76 2.08 7.02
N ASP A 346 -3.87 1.10 7.19
CA ASP A 346 -3.02 0.98 8.38
C ASP A 346 -1.90 2.05 8.40
N GLY A 347 -2.06 3.02 9.30
CA GLY A 347 -1.13 4.14 9.45
C GLY A 347 -1.42 5.30 8.49
N LEU A 348 -2.57 5.28 7.80
CA LEU A 348 -3.01 6.37 6.95
C LEU A 348 -3.51 7.56 7.78
N GLU A 349 -3.00 8.75 7.46
CA GLU A 349 -3.58 10.01 7.89
C GLU A 349 -4.61 10.49 6.85
N PHE A 350 -5.86 10.67 7.29
CA PHE A 350 -6.92 11.20 6.45
C PHE A 350 -7.76 12.25 7.20
N SER A 351 -8.41 13.12 6.43
CA SER A 351 -9.43 14.04 6.96
C SER A 351 -10.67 14.02 6.07
N SER A 352 -11.84 13.76 6.66
CA SER A 352 -13.11 13.84 5.97
C SER A 352 -13.60 15.29 5.91
N GLN A 353 -14.12 15.70 4.76
CA GLN A 353 -14.95 16.90 4.64
C GLN A 353 -16.33 16.47 4.18
N PRO A 354 -17.41 16.83 4.92
CA PRO A 354 -18.76 16.53 4.47
C PRO A 354 -18.99 17.19 3.11
N SER A 355 -19.62 16.45 2.20
CA SER A 355 -20.05 16.98 0.90
C SER A 355 -21.20 17.97 1.13
N GLY A 356 -20.88 19.22 1.48
CA GLY A 356 -21.90 20.21 1.80
C GLY A 356 -21.36 21.58 2.16
N LYS A 357 -21.57 22.54 1.24
CA LYS A 357 -21.24 23.97 1.25
C LYS A 357 -19.76 24.30 1.10
N VAL A 358 -19.34 24.34 -0.16
CA VAL A 358 -18.37 25.36 -0.57
C VAL A 358 -19.09 26.70 -0.38
N ASP A 359 -18.69 27.47 0.63
CA ASP A 359 -19.21 28.82 0.80
C ASP A 359 -18.92 29.64 -0.49
N PRO A 360 -19.88 30.50 -0.90
CA PRO A 360 -19.89 31.16 -2.20
C PRO A 360 -18.64 32.00 -2.51
#